data_AF-A0A812PA04-F1
#
_entry.id   AF-A0A812PA04-F1
#
_cell.length_a   1.000
_cell.length_b   1.000
_cell.length_c   1.000
_cell.angle_alpha   90.00
_cell.angle_beta   90.00
_cell.angle_gamma   90.00
#
_symmetry.space_group_name_H-M   'P 1'
#
loop_
_entity.id
_entity.type
_entity.pdbx_description
1 polymer ?
#
loop_
_entity_poly.entity_id
_entity_poly.type
_entity_poly.pdbx_seq_one_letter_code
_entity_poly.pdbx_strand_id
1 'polypeptide(L)'
;MYLTCTFIQYIRRHRRKSSKTGPCASQVLQLLLVCTTTAEVTLGDRLFEGALKYANQSLHGRFISQMVDGSLPQAAFDYYLKQDNLYLSKYARAFGVLGAKAAGTKELAWLLNQSVGFLHEHGKKANSELQESTFEKEASATTIAYTSFILESVWGDDMIMGYASVLPCQRLYDWLFATLNRTRHIAEDNPYKKFIEQYAAPINHAITLKMESFLEQYAAHGLSDEWLARAQFHYDTAMKYESQFFDQAIKHCEENGCEPATPIRALAEVPVSIQQAAENSRWSAVGLLPVGNRGASVMALHGSDRHGAWFLDELGAFMLATDMVLYAMRETLHDAEGFETHVGPVPTTTDHPTAWLHG
;
A
#
# COMPACT_ATOMS: atom_id res chain seq x y z
N MET A 1 15.60 -17.60 7.12
CA MET A 1 16.58 -18.09 8.11
C MET A 1 17.54 -19.20 7.59
N TYR A 2 17.18 -20.01 6.59
CA TYR A 2 18.09 -21.09 6.11
C TYR A 2 19.30 -20.62 5.28
N LEU A 3 19.14 -19.60 4.42
CA LEU A 3 20.22 -19.12 3.54
C LEU A 3 21.43 -18.51 4.29
N THR A 4 21.21 -17.86 5.42
CA THR A 4 22.28 -17.21 6.22
C THR A 4 23.24 -18.22 6.85
N CYS A 5 22.75 -19.38 7.29
CA CYS A 5 23.61 -20.44 7.82
C CYS A 5 24.52 -21.04 6.75
N THR A 6 24.01 -21.30 5.54
CA THR A 6 24.78 -21.88 4.44
C THR A 6 25.91 -20.94 4.00
N PHE A 7 25.64 -19.64 3.93
CA PHE A 7 26.64 -18.63 3.55
C PHE A 7 27.75 -18.45 4.62
N ILE A 8 27.38 -18.44 5.91
CA ILE A 8 28.36 -18.39 7.01
C ILE A 8 29.24 -19.67 7.03
N GLN A 9 28.67 -20.84 6.75
CA GLN A 9 29.46 -22.07 6.62
C GLN A 9 30.36 -22.05 5.39
N TYR A 10 29.91 -21.53 4.24
CA TYR A 10 30.72 -21.33 3.03
C TYR A 10 31.93 -20.43 3.31
N ILE A 11 31.72 -19.26 3.92
CA ILE A 11 32.80 -18.35 4.32
C ILE A 11 33.79 -19.04 5.26
N ARG A 12 33.32 -19.76 6.29
CA ARG A 12 34.20 -20.51 7.21
C ARG A 12 35.01 -21.60 6.50
N ARG A 13 34.46 -22.25 5.46
CA ARG A 13 35.14 -23.30 4.68
C ARG A 13 36.21 -22.74 3.75
N HIS A 14 35.99 -21.54 3.17
CA HIS A 14 36.93 -20.90 2.25
C HIS A 14 37.96 -19.97 2.91
N ARG A 15 37.72 -19.49 4.15
CA ARG A 15 38.70 -18.69 4.93
C ARG A 15 40.03 -19.42 5.18
N ARG A 16 40.07 -20.75 5.08
CA ARG A 16 41.31 -21.56 5.17
C ARG A 16 42.10 -21.68 3.86
N LYS A 17 41.60 -21.18 2.72
CA LYS A 17 42.25 -21.33 1.40
C LYS A 17 42.76 -20.03 0.76
N SER A 18 42.45 -18.84 1.28
CA SER A 18 43.10 -17.61 0.82
C SER A 18 44.17 -17.13 1.80
N SER A 19 45.44 -17.37 1.45
CA SER A 19 46.60 -16.69 2.00
C SER A 19 47.33 -15.83 0.95
N LYS A 20 46.74 -15.64 -0.24
CA LYS A 20 47.35 -14.96 -1.40
C LYS A 20 46.34 -14.19 -2.29
N THR A 21 45.41 -13.43 -1.70
CA THR A 21 44.62 -12.44 -2.45
C THR A 21 44.75 -11.07 -1.79
N GLY A 22 45.16 -10.06 -2.57
CA GLY A 22 45.45 -8.71 -2.09
C GLY A 22 44.21 -7.90 -1.63
N PRO A 23 44.40 -6.61 -1.24
CA PRO A 23 43.41 -5.82 -0.50
C PRO A 23 42.04 -5.65 -1.18
N CYS A 24 41.96 -5.80 -2.50
CA CYS A 24 40.71 -5.76 -3.28
C CYS A 24 39.66 -6.77 -2.75
N ALA A 25 40.06 -7.98 -2.35
CA ALA A 25 39.12 -8.99 -1.84
C ALA A 25 38.46 -8.57 -0.51
N SER A 26 39.14 -7.75 0.32
CA SER A 26 38.56 -7.22 1.56
C SER A 26 37.57 -6.09 1.29
N GLN A 27 37.85 -5.25 0.30
CA GLN A 27 36.97 -4.15 -0.11
C GLN A 27 35.70 -4.69 -0.77
N VAL A 28 35.81 -5.68 -1.65
CA VAL A 28 34.64 -6.38 -2.23
C VAL A 28 33.80 -7.07 -1.14
N LEU A 29 34.44 -7.67 -0.12
CA LEU A 29 33.70 -8.25 1.01
C LEU A 29 32.98 -7.19 1.87
N GLN A 30 33.56 -5.99 2.01
CA GLN A 30 32.91 -4.86 2.69
C GLN A 30 31.77 -4.27 1.84
N LEU A 31 31.94 -4.08 0.53
CA LEU A 31 30.85 -3.66 -0.36
C LEU A 31 29.69 -4.68 -0.35
N LEU A 32 29.99 -5.98 -0.38
CA LEU A 32 28.95 -7.02 -0.29
C LEU A 32 28.28 -7.10 1.09
N LEU A 33 28.97 -6.73 2.19
CA LEU A 33 28.32 -6.54 3.50
C LEU A 33 27.44 -5.28 3.54
N VAL A 34 27.81 -4.23 2.81
CA VAL A 34 27.03 -2.98 2.71
C VAL A 34 25.79 -3.18 1.81
N CYS A 35 25.82 -4.10 0.84
CA CYS A 35 24.66 -4.47 0.04
C CYS A 35 23.57 -5.27 0.78
N THR A 36 23.76 -5.66 2.05
CA THR A 36 22.64 -6.05 2.92
C THR A 36 22.14 -4.85 3.72
N THR A 37 21.66 -3.82 3.02
CA THR A 37 20.73 -2.86 3.61
C THR A 37 19.47 -3.63 3.98
N THR A 38 19.33 -3.98 5.26
CA THR A 38 17.99 -4.17 5.84
C THR A 38 17.25 -2.87 5.59
N ALA A 39 16.25 -2.89 4.69
CA ALA A 39 15.39 -1.73 4.49
C ALA A 39 14.86 -1.31 5.87
N GLU A 40 15.07 -0.05 6.25
CA GLU A 40 14.62 0.42 7.56
C GLU A 40 13.11 0.26 7.65
N VAL A 41 12.64 -0.38 8.73
CA VAL A 41 11.21 -0.61 8.96
C VAL A 41 10.56 0.75 9.14
N THR A 42 9.74 1.15 8.19
CA THR A 42 9.20 2.51 8.10
C THR A 42 8.19 2.77 9.23
N LEU A 43 7.87 4.03 9.53
CA LEU A 43 6.85 4.34 10.52
C LEU A 43 5.51 3.68 10.18
N GLY A 44 5.10 3.70 8.91
CA GLY A 44 3.92 2.99 8.43
C GLY A 44 3.90 1.49 8.76
N ASP A 45 5.03 0.79 8.58
CA ASP A 45 5.12 -0.63 8.93
C ASP A 45 5.05 -0.85 10.44
N ARG A 46 5.77 -0.05 11.25
CA ARG A 46 5.75 -0.18 12.72
C ARG A 46 4.35 0.04 13.30
N LEU A 47 3.63 1.03 12.77
CA LEU A 47 2.25 1.32 13.17
C LEU A 47 1.31 0.17 12.82
N PHE A 48 1.45 -0.40 11.62
CA PHE A 48 0.67 -1.56 11.19
C PHE A 48 1.01 -2.82 12.01
N GLU A 49 2.29 -3.07 12.31
CA GLU A 49 2.75 -4.17 13.16
C GLU A 49 2.10 -4.11 14.56
N GLY A 50 2.12 -2.94 15.21
CA GLY A 50 1.46 -2.72 16.51
C GLY A 50 -0.07 -2.94 16.49
N ALA A 51 -0.69 -2.76 15.31
CA ALA A 51 -2.12 -2.92 15.10
C ALA A 51 -2.54 -4.28 14.48
N LEU A 52 -1.61 -5.21 14.23
CA LEU A 52 -1.89 -6.53 13.62
C LEU A 52 -3.01 -7.31 14.34
N LYS A 53 -3.17 -7.12 15.64
CA LYS A 53 -4.27 -7.70 16.44
C LYS A 53 -5.66 -7.35 15.88
N TYR A 54 -5.84 -6.13 15.37
CA TYR A 54 -7.08 -5.67 14.75
C TYR A 54 -7.18 -6.11 13.28
N ALA A 55 -6.08 -6.09 12.53
CA ALA A 55 -6.04 -6.63 11.16
C ALA A 55 -6.48 -8.11 11.12
N ASN A 56 -6.00 -8.90 12.08
CA ASN A 56 -6.39 -10.30 12.25
C ASN A 56 -7.85 -10.44 12.72
N GLN A 57 -8.41 -9.52 13.52
CA GLN A 57 -9.84 -9.53 13.84
C GLN A 57 -10.71 -9.32 12.60
N SER A 58 -10.35 -8.38 11.71
CA SER A 58 -11.06 -8.18 10.44
C SER A 58 -10.92 -9.41 9.54
N LEU A 59 -9.69 -9.92 9.36
CA LEU A 59 -9.41 -11.09 8.53
C LEU A 59 -10.17 -12.34 8.98
N HIS A 60 -10.18 -12.65 10.28
CA HIS A 60 -10.88 -13.82 10.83
C HIS A 60 -12.33 -13.52 11.24
N GLY A 61 -12.81 -12.30 10.99
CA GLY A 61 -14.17 -11.86 11.30
C GLY A 61 -15.23 -12.57 10.46
N ARG A 62 -16.47 -12.57 10.95
CA ARG A 62 -17.60 -13.26 10.29
C ARG A 62 -17.85 -12.73 8.88
N PHE A 63 -17.83 -11.40 8.71
CA PHE A 63 -18.06 -10.74 7.43
C PHE A 63 -17.07 -11.19 6.35
N ILE A 64 -15.76 -11.13 6.63
CA ILE A 64 -14.71 -11.56 5.68
C ILE A 64 -14.72 -13.07 5.47
N SER A 65 -14.91 -13.87 6.53
CA SER A 65 -15.01 -15.33 6.40
C SER A 65 -16.14 -15.75 5.46
N GLN A 66 -17.33 -15.17 5.65
CA GLN A 66 -18.52 -15.42 4.83
C GLN A 66 -18.42 -14.80 3.43
N MET A 67 -17.68 -13.70 3.25
CA MET A 67 -17.41 -13.13 1.92
C MET A 67 -16.51 -14.08 1.10
N VAL A 68 -15.49 -14.67 1.74
CA VAL A 68 -14.53 -15.58 1.11
C VAL A 68 -15.17 -16.92 0.73
N ASP A 69 -16.04 -17.48 1.58
CA ASP A 69 -16.76 -18.72 1.27
C ASP A 69 -18.03 -18.52 0.42
N GLY A 70 -18.44 -17.26 0.18
CA GLY A 70 -19.58 -16.90 -0.64
C GLY A 70 -20.94 -16.96 0.07
N SER A 71 -20.96 -17.26 1.38
CA SER A 71 -22.18 -17.41 2.18
C SER A 71 -22.66 -16.13 2.89
N LEU A 72 -21.94 -15.01 2.76
CA LEU A 72 -22.34 -13.71 3.34
C LEU A 72 -23.74 -13.34 2.82
N PRO A 73 -24.72 -13.03 3.68
CA PRO A 73 -26.03 -12.60 3.22
C PRO A 73 -25.92 -11.30 2.40
N GLN A 74 -26.58 -11.26 1.25
CA GLN A 74 -26.56 -10.08 0.36
C GLN A 74 -26.96 -8.80 1.11
N ALA A 75 -27.97 -8.87 1.99
CA ALA A 75 -28.40 -7.74 2.80
C ALA A 75 -27.33 -7.19 3.76
N ALA A 76 -26.41 -8.03 4.25
CA ALA A 76 -25.26 -7.57 5.03
C ALA A 76 -24.25 -6.82 4.15
N PHE A 77 -23.99 -7.33 2.94
CA PHE A 77 -23.10 -6.68 1.99
C PHE A 77 -23.67 -5.35 1.47
N ASP A 78 -24.96 -5.31 1.15
CA ASP A 78 -25.66 -4.09 0.73
C ASP A 78 -25.67 -3.02 1.84
N TYR A 79 -25.87 -3.44 3.11
CA TYR A 79 -25.77 -2.53 4.25
C TYR A 79 -24.33 -2.02 4.46
N TYR A 80 -23.33 -2.88 4.32
CA TYR A 80 -21.92 -2.49 4.36
C TYR A 80 -21.62 -1.43 3.30
N LEU A 81 -22.02 -1.64 2.03
CA LEU A 81 -21.85 -0.65 0.96
C LEU A 81 -22.59 0.65 1.25
N LYS A 82 -23.78 0.60 1.86
CA LYS A 82 -24.51 1.81 2.28
C LYS A 82 -23.74 2.59 3.34
N GLN A 83 -23.20 1.93 4.36
CA GLN A 83 -22.39 2.58 5.39
C GLN A 83 -21.07 3.11 4.82
N ASP A 84 -20.46 2.38 3.88
CA ASP A 84 -19.21 2.77 3.22
C ASP A 84 -19.36 4.05 2.38
N ASN A 85 -20.47 4.20 1.64
CA ASN A 85 -20.79 5.46 0.95
C ASN A 85 -20.86 6.66 1.91
N LEU A 86 -21.42 6.47 3.12
CA LEU A 86 -21.48 7.51 4.15
C LEU A 86 -20.08 7.78 4.76
N TYR A 87 -19.29 6.73 4.98
CA TYR A 87 -17.90 6.82 5.43
C TYR A 87 -17.03 7.61 4.45
N LEU A 88 -17.04 7.24 3.16
CA LEU A 88 -16.24 7.87 2.10
C LEU A 88 -16.53 9.37 1.95
N SER A 89 -17.77 9.81 2.21
CA SER A 89 -18.11 11.24 2.27
C SER A 89 -17.27 11.99 3.32
N LYS A 90 -17.13 11.44 4.53
CA LYS A 90 -16.34 12.07 5.60
C LYS A 90 -14.83 11.82 5.41
N TYR A 91 -14.44 10.67 4.89
CA TYR A 91 -13.05 10.33 4.55
C TYR A 91 -12.49 11.26 3.45
N ALA A 92 -13.28 11.56 2.41
CA ALA A 92 -12.94 12.56 1.40
C ALA A 92 -12.67 13.95 2.01
N ARG A 93 -13.50 14.38 2.97
CA ARG A 93 -13.27 15.63 3.72
C ARG A 93 -11.97 15.57 4.52
N ALA A 94 -11.66 14.44 5.13
CA ALA A 94 -10.41 14.26 5.88
C ALA A 94 -9.17 14.40 4.98
N PHE A 95 -9.20 13.84 3.77
CA PHE A 95 -8.16 14.08 2.74
C PHE A 95 -8.10 15.54 2.28
N GLY A 96 -9.24 16.24 2.23
CA GLY A 96 -9.27 17.68 1.98
C GLY A 96 -8.55 18.50 3.07
N VAL A 97 -8.75 18.14 4.34
CA VAL A 97 -8.08 18.78 5.49
C VAL A 97 -6.58 18.48 5.50
N LEU A 98 -6.18 17.23 5.29
CA LEU A 98 -4.76 16.87 5.13
C LEU A 98 -4.15 17.63 3.95
N GLY A 99 -4.87 17.75 2.83
CA GLY A 99 -4.45 18.55 1.68
C GLY A 99 -4.21 20.01 2.04
N ALA A 100 -5.15 20.64 2.77
CA ALA A 100 -5.01 22.03 3.23
C ALA A 100 -3.84 22.25 4.21
N LYS A 101 -3.38 21.20 4.91
CA LYS A 101 -2.25 21.20 5.85
C LYS A 101 -0.93 20.71 5.23
N ALA A 102 -0.95 20.20 4.00
CA ALA A 102 0.18 19.62 3.30
C ALA A 102 1.37 20.59 3.19
N ALA A 103 2.59 20.09 3.43
CA ALA A 103 3.78 20.93 3.42
C ALA A 103 4.25 21.29 2.00
N GLY A 104 3.86 20.49 0.99
CA GLY A 104 4.29 20.68 -0.39
C GLY A 104 3.18 20.55 -1.43
N THR A 105 3.32 21.25 -2.55
CA THR A 105 2.31 21.27 -3.63
C THR A 105 2.04 19.89 -4.26
N LYS A 106 3.05 19.00 -4.28
CA LYS A 106 2.90 17.60 -4.75
C LYS A 106 2.01 16.76 -3.83
N GLU A 107 2.08 17.01 -2.53
CA GLU A 107 1.26 16.34 -1.51
C GLU A 107 -0.17 16.89 -1.54
N LEU A 108 -0.32 18.22 -1.49
CA LEU A 108 -1.58 18.94 -1.68
C LEU A 108 -2.36 18.42 -2.90
N ALA A 109 -1.73 18.43 -4.08
CA ALA A 109 -2.37 18.00 -5.32
C ALA A 109 -2.78 16.53 -5.30
N TRP A 110 -1.97 15.65 -4.69
CA TRP A 110 -2.28 14.23 -4.58
C TRP A 110 -3.44 13.98 -3.60
N LEU A 111 -3.42 14.59 -2.42
CA LEU A 111 -4.47 14.47 -1.41
C LEU A 111 -5.82 15.02 -1.89
N LEU A 112 -5.83 16.18 -2.54
CA LEU A 112 -7.05 16.74 -3.15
C LEU A 112 -7.58 15.85 -4.28
N ASN A 113 -6.70 15.24 -5.09
CA ASN A 113 -7.13 14.28 -6.11
C ASN A 113 -7.74 13.00 -5.49
N GLN A 114 -7.18 12.47 -4.40
CA GLN A 114 -7.79 11.36 -3.66
C GLN A 114 -9.13 11.75 -3.04
N SER A 115 -9.23 12.94 -2.43
CA SER A 115 -10.48 13.50 -1.89
C SER A 115 -11.60 13.49 -2.94
N VAL A 116 -11.33 13.98 -4.15
CA VAL A 116 -12.29 13.93 -5.27
C VAL A 116 -12.51 12.50 -5.79
N GLY A 117 -11.52 11.61 -5.67
CA GLY A 117 -11.63 10.18 -6.01
C GLY A 117 -12.62 9.43 -5.12
N PHE A 118 -12.53 9.59 -3.79
CA PHE A 118 -13.43 8.94 -2.83
C PHE A 118 -14.89 9.43 -2.98
N LEU A 119 -15.10 10.70 -3.33
CA LEU A 119 -16.42 11.22 -3.74
C LEU A 119 -16.95 10.64 -5.07
N HIS A 120 -16.19 9.75 -5.72
CA HIS A 120 -16.55 9.13 -7.00
C HIS A 120 -16.46 7.59 -7.02
N GLU A 121 -16.01 6.94 -5.94
CA GLU A 121 -15.63 5.51 -5.93
C GLU A 121 -16.79 4.56 -6.32
N HIS A 122 -17.98 4.74 -5.72
CA HIS A 122 -19.19 3.96 -6.06
C HIS A 122 -19.92 4.46 -7.32
N GLY A 123 -19.31 5.36 -8.07
CA GLY A 123 -19.81 5.89 -9.34
C GLY A 123 -20.89 6.97 -9.20
N LYS A 124 -20.99 7.84 -10.22
CA LYS A 124 -21.79 9.09 -10.19
C LYS A 124 -23.26 8.95 -9.72
N LYS A 125 -23.87 7.78 -9.83
CA LYS A 125 -25.24 7.52 -9.32
C LYS A 125 -25.30 7.34 -7.80
N ALA A 126 -24.33 6.65 -7.19
CA ALA A 126 -24.19 6.64 -5.74
C ALA A 126 -23.93 8.06 -5.21
N ASN A 127 -23.21 8.88 -5.98
CA ASN A 127 -22.84 10.24 -5.58
C ASN A 127 -23.94 11.28 -5.76
N SER A 128 -24.92 11.07 -6.65
CA SER A 128 -26.17 11.84 -6.63
C SER A 128 -27.01 11.56 -5.37
N GLU A 129 -26.67 10.51 -4.63
CA GLU A 129 -27.24 10.11 -3.35
C GLU A 129 -26.19 10.14 -2.21
N LEU A 130 -25.11 10.92 -2.35
CA LEU A 130 -24.27 11.33 -1.21
C LEU A 130 -25.06 12.31 -0.34
N GLN A 131 -26.04 11.76 0.38
CA GLN A 131 -26.95 12.48 1.25
C GLN A 131 -26.23 12.91 2.53
N GLU A 132 -25.36 13.92 2.43
CA GLU A 132 -24.88 14.65 3.61
C GLU A 132 -26.06 15.17 4.46
N SER A 133 -27.19 15.44 3.82
CA SER A 133 -28.49 15.78 4.42
C SER A 133 -29.18 14.63 5.19
N THR A 134 -28.76 13.37 5.03
CA THR A 134 -29.28 12.22 5.79
C THR A 134 -28.20 11.41 6.50
N PHE A 135 -26.92 11.80 6.43
CA PHE A 135 -25.83 11.17 7.19
C PHE A 135 -26.22 10.98 8.67
N GLU A 136 -26.73 12.02 9.32
CA GLU A 136 -27.20 12.00 10.72
C GLU A 136 -28.41 11.07 10.98
N LYS A 137 -29.09 10.61 9.93
CA LYS A 137 -30.27 9.72 10.00
C LYS A 137 -29.96 8.28 9.59
N GLU A 138 -28.92 8.07 8.77
CA GLU A 138 -28.67 6.81 8.08
C GLU A 138 -27.31 6.19 8.39
N ALA A 139 -26.36 6.96 8.93
CA ALA A 139 -25.10 6.43 9.43
C ALA A 139 -25.34 5.70 10.78
N SER A 140 -24.74 4.53 10.93
CA SER A 140 -24.77 3.80 12.19
C SER A 140 -23.93 4.51 13.26
N ALA A 141 -24.12 4.14 14.53
CA ALA A 141 -23.27 4.61 15.62
C ALA A 141 -21.78 4.30 15.38
N THR A 142 -21.45 3.18 14.73
CA THR A 142 -20.06 2.81 14.37
C THR A 142 -19.51 3.74 13.29
N THR A 143 -20.28 3.98 12.22
CA THR A 143 -19.90 4.88 11.12
C THR A 143 -19.72 6.32 11.61
N ILE A 144 -20.63 6.81 12.47
CA ILE A 144 -20.53 8.14 13.10
C ILE A 144 -19.29 8.23 13.98
N ALA A 145 -19.05 7.24 14.86
CA ALA A 145 -17.91 7.26 15.77
C ALA A 145 -16.56 7.22 15.02
N TYR A 146 -16.45 6.37 14.00
CA TYR A 146 -15.22 6.25 13.22
C TYR A 146 -14.92 7.53 12.42
N THR A 147 -15.91 8.04 11.68
CA THR A 147 -15.73 9.25 10.86
C THR A 147 -15.51 10.51 11.70
N SER A 148 -16.16 10.61 12.87
CA SER A 148 -15.91 11.69 13.84
C SER A 148 -14.48 11.65 14.35
N PHE A 149 -13.98 10.47 14.74
CA PHE A 149 -12.59 10.29 15.20
C PHE A 149 -11.55 10.65 14.12
N ILE A 150 -11.77 10.23 12.87
CA ILE A 150 -10.90 10.61 11.75
C ILE A 150 -10.89 12.13 11.57
N LEU A 151 -12.07 12.76 11.53
CA LEU A 151 -12.20 14.21 11.33
C LEU A 151 -11.57 15.00 12.49
N GLU A 152 -11.82 14.61 13.74
CA GLU A 152 -11.17 15.19 14.92
C GLU A 152 -9.64 15.13 14.80
N SER A 153 -9.09 13.96 14.44
CA SER A 153 -7.64 13.78 14.28
C SER A 153 -7.03 14.70 13.20
N VAL A 154 -7.64 14.78 12.01
CA VAL A 154 -7.08 15.60 10.93
C VAL A 154 -7.26 17.11 11.15
N TRP A 155 -8.32 17.54 11.86
CA TRP A 155 -8.54 18.95 12.19
C TRP A 155 -7.72 19.41 13.41
N GLY A 156 -7.63 18.58 14.46
CA GLY A 156 -7.09 18.96 15.76
C GLY A 156 -5.61 18.66 15.98
N ASP A 157 -5.06 17.65 15.31
CA ASP A 157 -3.69 17.17 15.56
C ASP A 157 -2.69 17.52 14.45
N ASP A 158 -1.44 17.09 14.62
CA ASP A 158 -0.37 17.19 13.63
C ASP A 158 -0.61 16.29 12.39
N MET A 159 0.13 16.54 11.31
CA MET A 159 0.11 15.70 10.10
C MET A 159 0.43 14.22 10.38
N ILE A 160 1.33 13.91 11.32
CA ILE A 160 1.64 12.51 11.69
C ILE A 160 0.39 11.79 12.23
N MET A 161 -0.36 12.45 13.12
CA MET A 161 -1.57 11.89 13.75
C MET A 161 -2.74 11.84 12.76
N GLY A 162 -2.86 12.87 11.91
CA GLY A 162 -3.82 12.90 10.82
C GLY A 162 -3.58 11.80 9.78
N TYR A 163 -2.32 11.51 9.43
CA TYR A 163 -1.99 10.36 8.59
C TYR A 163 -2.23 9.03 9.32
N ALA A 164 -1.88 8.93 10.60
CA ALA A 164 -2.08 7.72 11.39
C ALA A 164 -3.56 7.38 11.61
N SER A 165 -4.49 8.34 11.55
CA SER A 165 -5.94 8.08 11.64
C SER A 165 -6.56 7.64 10.31
N VAL A 166 -6.06 8.09 9.15
CA VAL A 166 -6.60 7.73 7.82
C VAL A 166 -5.93 6.50 7.19
N LEU A 167 -4.61 6.35 7.33
CA LEU A 167 -3.83 5.28 6.69
C LEU A 167 -4.32 3.84 6.99
N PRO A 168 -4.84 3.51 8.20
CA PRO A 168 -5.44 2.23 8.51
C PRO A 168 -6.42 1.69 7.49
N CYS A 169 -7.32 2.52 6.97
CA CYS A 169 -8.35 2.07 6.02
C CYS A 169 -7.70 1.53 4.74
N GLN A 170 -6.87 2.36 4.09
CA GLN A 170 -6.15 1.97 2.87
C GLN A 170 -5.20 0.77 3.09
N ARG A 171 -4.40 0.80 4.16
CA ARG A 171 -3.40 -0.25 4.45
C ARG A 171 -4.06 -1.57 4.83
N LEU A 172 -5.16 -1.55 5.58
CA LEU A 172 -5.92 -2.76 5.92
C LEU A 172 -6.50 -3.40 4.67
N TYR A 173 -7.18 -2.65 3.80
CA TYR A 173 -7.82 -3.22 2.61
C TYR A 173 -6.79 -3.82 1.65
N ASP A 174 -5.70 -3.09 1.37
CA ASP A 174 -4.56 -3.60 0.59
C ASP A 174 -4.00 -4.92 1.17
N TRP A 175 -3.64 -4.92 2.46
CA TRP A 175 -3.11 -6.11 3.13
C TRP A 175 -4.13 -7.27 3.15
N LEU A 176 -5.39 -6.99 3.46
CA LEU A 176 -6.46 -7.96 3.66
C LEU A 176 -6.77 -8.69 2.35
N PHE A 177 -7.11 -7.95 1.30
CA PHE A 177 -7.52 -8.55 0.04
C PHE A 177 -6.33 -9.14 -0.73
N ALA A 178 -5.12 -8.57 -0.64
CA ALA A 178 -3.92 -9.23 -1.15
C ALA A 178 -3.59 -10.53 -0.38
N THR A 179 -3.81 -10.58 0.94
CA THR A 179 -3.65 -11.80 1.74
C THR A 179 -4.69 -12.86 1.36
N LEU A 180 -5.96 -12.49 1.20
CA LEU A 180 -7.02 -13.41 0.77
C LEU A 180 -6.70 -14.00 -0.61
N ASN A 181 -6.37 -13.16 -1.60
CA ASN A 181 -6.05 -13.59 -2.97
C ASN A 181 -4.83 -14.53 -3.05
N ARG A 182 -3.85 -14.39 -2.12
CA ARG A 182 -2.67 -15.28 -2.04
C ARG A 182 -2.91 -16.57 -1.26
N THR A 183 -3.88 -16.59 -0.33
CA THR A 183 -4.03 -17.68 0.67
C THR A 183 -5.29 -18.51 0.52
N ARG A 184 -6.28 -18.04 -0.24
CA ARG A 184 -7.59 -18.66 -0.39
C ARG A 184 -7.89 -18.94 -1.86
N HIS A 185 -8.56 -20.05 -2.11
CA HIS A 185 -9.26 -20.25 -3.36
C HIS A 185 -10.63 -19.57 -3.25
N ILE A 186 -10.86 -18.55 -4.06
CA ILE A 186 -12.19 -17.94 -4.24
C ILE A 186 -12.88 -18.66 -5.39
N ALA A 187 -14.06 -19.23 -5.12
CA ALA A 187 -14.81 -19.97 -6.13
C ALA A 187 -15.27 -19.05 -7.28
N GLU A 188 -15.37 -19.59 -8.50
CA GLU A 188 -15.77 -18.82 -9.69
C GLU A 188 -17.20 -18.27 -9.61
N ASP A 189 -18.07 -18.94 -8.86
CA ASP A 189 -19.47 -18.58 -8.60
C ASP A 189 -19.66 -17.78 -7.30
N ASN A 190 -18.59 -17.42 -6.58
CA ASN A 190 -18.69 -16.56 -5.41
C ASN A 190 -19.16 -15.15 -5.83
N PRO A 191 -20.32 -14.64 -5.34
CA PRO A 191 -20.88 -13.36 -5.76
C PRO A 191 -20.00 -12.15 -5.41
N TYR A 192 -19.10 -12.29 -4.43
CA TYR A 192 -18.18 -11.25 -3.98
C TYR A 192 -16.79 -11.33 -4.64
N LYS A 193 -16.53 -12.31 -5.53
CA LYS A 193 -15.22 -12.51 -6.16
C LYS A 193 -14.69 -11.23 -6.81
N LYS A 194 -15.51 -10.51 -7.58
CA LYS A 194 -15.12 -9.25 -8.23
C LYS A 194 -14.70 -8.16 -7.23
N PHE A 195 -15.37 -8.07 -6.08
CA PHE A 195 -15.03 -7.12 -5.01
C PHE A 195 -13.67 -7.46 -4.40
N ILE A 196 -13.45 -8.74 -4.08
CA ILE A 196 -12.16 -9.25 -3.59
C ILE A 196 -11.02 -8.96 -4.58
N GLU A 197 -11.23 -9.23 -5.87
CA GLU A 197 -10.24 -8.98 -6.93
C GLU A 197 -9.95 -7.48 -7.13
N GLN A 198 -10.98 -6.63 -7.05
CA GLN A 198 -10.84 -5.17 -7.15
C GLN A 198 -9.99 -4.62 -6.01
N TYR A 199 -10.22 -5.04 -4.76
CA TYR A 199 -9.41 -4.56 -3.63
C TYR A 199 -8.04 -5.24 -3.52
N ALA A 200 -7.87 -6.44 -4.06
CA ALA A 200 -6.56 -7.10 -4.20
C ALA A 200 -5.70 -6.54 -5.36
N ALA A 201 -6.19 -5.57 -6.14
CA ALA A 201 -5.49 -5.05 -7.32
C ALA A 201 -4.24 -4.21 -6.95
N PRO A 202 -3.14 -4.27 -7.74
CA PRO A 202 -1.89 -3.56 -7.45
C PRO A 202 -2.00 -2.04 -7.28
N ILE A 203 -3.07 -1.43 -7.79
CA ILE A 203 -3.32 0.02 -7.64
C ILE A 203 -3.53 0.41 -6.16
N ASN A 204 -4.18 -0.44 -5.37
CA ASN A 204 -4.44 -0.15 -3.95
C ASN A 204 -3.12 -0.14 -3.16
N HIS A 205 -2.23 -1.08 -3.46
CA HIS A 205 -0.88 -1.11 -2.92
C HIS A 205 -0.07 0.14 -3.26
N ALA A 206 -0.18 0.63 -4.51
CA ALA A 206 0.48 1.87 -4.92
C ALA A 206 -0.06 3.10 -4.15
N ILE A 207 -1.36 3.15 -3.83
CA ILE A 207 -1.97 4.21 -3.00
C ILE A 207 -1.46 4.09 -1.55
N THR A 208 -1.45 2.89 -0.96
CA THR A 208 -0.90 2.60 0.38
C THR A 208 0.54 3.11 0.52
N LEU A 209 1.43 2.66 -0.36
CA LEU A 209 2.84 3.07 -0.38
C LEU A 209 2.98 4.58 -0.59
N LYS A 210 2.07 5.21 -1.34
CA LYS A 210 2.11 6.65 -1.56
C LYS A 210 1.73 7.44 -0.31
N MET A 211 0.73 7.00 0.45
CA MET A 211 0.38 7.59 1.74
C MET A 211 1.51 7.40 2.77
N GLU A 212 2.06 6.20 2.87
CA GLU A 212 3.24 5.92 3.71
C GLU A 212 4.40 6.84 3.36
N SER A 213 4.70 7.05 2.08
CA SER A 213 5.78 7.95 1.66
C SER A 213 5.62 9.39 2.13
N PHE A 214 4.39 9.86 2.38
CA PHE A 214 4.15 11.19 2.96
C PHE A 214 4.30 11.16 4.49
N LEU A 215 3.76 10.15 5.17
CA LEU A 215 3.97 9.95 6.60
C LEU A 215 5.47 9.87 6.97
N GLU A 216 6.29 9.16 6.19
CA GLU A 216 7.74 9.09 6.40
C GLU A 216 8.44 10.45 6.24
N GLN A 217 7.94 11.36 5.40
CA GLN A 217 8.52 12.71 5.25
C GLN A 217 8.36 13.53 6.54
N TYR A 218 7.23 13.42 7.23
CA TYR A 218 7.03 14.05 8.54
C TYR A 218 7.84 13.37 9.66
N ALA A 219 8.06 12.07 9.56
CA ALA A 219 8.86 11.30 10.52
C ALA A 219 10.38 11.27 10.24
N ALA A 220 10.85 11.94 9.19
CA ALA A 220 12.22 11.80 8.66
C ALA A 220 13.35 12.18 9.64
N HIS A 221 13.05 13.01 10.64
CA HIS A 221 14.01 13.40 11.69
C HIS A 221 13.92 12.54 12.96
N GLY A 222 13.15 11.44 12.91
CA GLY A 222 12.78 10.62 14.06
C GLY A 222 11.59 11.21 14.83
N LEU A 223 10.99 10.37 15.68
CA LEU A 223 9.94 10.76 16.63
C LEU A 223 10.42 10.48 18.05
N SER A 224 9.94 11.24 19.02
CA SER A 224 10.04 10.83 20.43
C SER A 224 9.09 9.66 20.72
N ASP A 225 9.36 8.90 21.78
CA ASP A 225 8.51 7.79 22.21
C ASP A 225 7.05 8.24 22.47
N GLU A 226 6.85 9.46 22.95
CA GLU A 226 5.53 10.08 23.14
C GLU A 226 4.79 10.27 21.80
N TRP A 227 5.47 10.82 20.79
CA TRP A 227 4.90 11.02 19.47
C TRP A 227 4.60 9.70 18.76
N LEU A 228 5.49 8.71 18.90
CA LEU A 228 5.26 7.36 18.37
C LEU A 228 4.08 6.67 19.08
N ALA A 229 3.98 6.76 20.41
CA ALA A 229 2.87 6.20 21.17
C ALA A 229 1.52 6.86 20.81
N ARG A 230 1.51 8.18 20.60
CA ARG A 230 0.31 8.90 20.15
C ARG A 230 -0.06 8.51 18.71
N ALA A 231 0.90 8.43 17.79
CA ALA A 231 0.65 7.94 16.43
C ALA A 231 0.09 6.50 16.45
N GLN A 232 0.66 5.60 17.26
CA GLN A 232 0.13 4.25 17.46
C GLN A 232 -1.30 4.27 18.01
N PHE A 233 -1.63 5.16 18.94
CA PHE A 233 -2.99 5.29 19.47
C PHE A 233 -4.00 5.67 18.36
N HIS A 234 -3.68 6.62 17.48
CA HIS A 234 -4.58 6.96 16.37
C HIS A 234 -4.74 5.77 15.40
N TYR A 235 -3.63 5.10 15.09
CA TYR A 235 -3.62 3.94 14.19
C TYR A 235 -4.42 2.75 14.75
N ASP A 236 -4.17 2.38 16.01
CA ASP A 236 -4.91 1.36 16.74
C ASP A 236 -6.41 1.68 16.82
N THR A 237 -6.77 2.94 17.04
CA THR A 237 -8.17 3.37 17.16
C THR A 237 -8.91 3.24 15.83
N ALA A 238 -8.32 3.69 14.72
CA ALA A 238 -8.89 3.49 13.40
C ALA A 238 -8.94 2.01 12.99
N MET A 239 -7.88 1.22 13.22
CA MET A 239 -7.87 -0.22 12.96
C MET A 239 -8.93 -0.99 13.79
N LYS A 240 -9.20 -0.55 15.02
CA LYS A 240 -10.30 -1.07 15.83
C LYS A 240 -11.67 -0.70 15.27
N TYR A 241 -11.83 0.50 14.74
CA TYR A 241 -13.08 0.88 14.08
C TYR A 241 -13.30 0.09 12.79
N GLU A 242 -12.26 -0.22 12.02
CA GLU A 242 -12.36 -1.10 10.83
C GLU A 242 -12.94 -2.49 11.16
N SER A 243 -12.45 -3.16 12.21
CA SER A 243 -13.02 -4.46 12.61
C SER A 243 -14.48 -4.33 13.08
N GLN A 244 -14.82 -3.23 13.76
CA GLN A 244 -16.21 -2.90 14.10
C GLN A 244 -17.07 -2.56 12.86
N PHE A 245 -16.48 -2.00 11.82
CA PHE A 245 -17.15 -1.58 10.58
C PHE A 245 -17.60 -2.78 9.74
N PHE A 246 -16.81 -3.86 9.73
CA PHE A 246 -17.24 -5.14 9.19
C PHE A 246 -18.30 -5.83 10.07
N ASP A 247 -18.12 -5.80 11.40
CA ASP A 247 -19.03 -6.44 12.36
C ASP A 247 -20.44 -5.83 12.37
N GLN A 248 -20.58 -4.51 12.18
CA GLN A 248 -21.90 -3.85 12.18
C GLN A 248 -22.82 -4.37 11.06
N ALA A 249 -22.26 -4.77 9.93
CA ALA A 249 -23.04 -5.27 8.79
C ALA A 249 -23.67 -6.64 9.08
N ILE A 250 -22.93 -7.52 9.78
CA ILE A 250 -23.47 -8.80 10.26
C ILE A 250 -24.56 -8.56 11.32
N LYS A 251 -24.28 -7.72 12.33
CA LYS A 251 -25.23 -7.42 13.41
C LYS A 251 -26.53 -6.82 12.89
N HIS A 252 -26.44 -5.85 11.98
CA HIS A 252 -27.61 -5.25 11.34
C HIS A 252 -28.45 -6.29 10.58
N CYS A 253 -27.82 -7.23 9.88
CA CYS A 253 -28.53 -8.31 9.21
C CYS A 253 -29.26 -9.20 10.23
N GLU A 254 -28.60 -9.62 11.31
CA GLU A 254 -29.19 -10.45 12.39
C GLU A 254 -30.39 -9.75 13.06
N GLU A 255 -30.25 -8.46 13.37
CA GLU A 255 -31.31 -7.62 13.94
C GLU A 255 -32.53 -7.47 13.01
N ASN A 256 -32.34 -7.64 11.69
CA ASN A 256 -33.39 -7.56 10.67
C ASN A 256 -33.80 -8.93 10.10
N GLY A 257 -33.49 -10.02 10.81
CA GLY A 257 -33.98 -11.36 10.50
C GLY A 257 -33.21 -12.13 9.43
N CYS A 258 -32.00 -11.70 9.07
CA CYS A 258 -31.07 -12.57 8.35
C CYS A 258 -30.61 -13.71 9.26
N GLU A 259 -30.48 -14.91 8.70
CA GLU A 259 -29.68 -15.99 9.29
C GLU A 259 -28.31 -16.03 8.60
N PRO A 260 -27.31 -15.23 9.05
CA PRO A 260 -25.96 -15.30 8.50
C PRO A 260 -25.35 -16.68 8.74
N ALA A 261 -24.91 -17.31 7.65
CA ALA A 261 -24.44 -18.69 7.66
C ALA A 261 -23.36 -18.93 8.74
N THR A 262 -23.45 -20.05 9.46
CA THR A 262 -22.34 -20.51 10.30
C THR A 262 -21.13 -20.71 9.40
N PRO A 263 -19.98 -20.03 9.64
CA PRO A 263 -18.83 -20.12 8.73
C PRO A 263 -18.45 -21.57 8.48
N ILE A 264 -18.44 -21.99 7.22
CA ILE A 264 -18.25 -23.41 6.85
C ILE A 264 -16.86 -23.91 7.29
N ARG A 265 -15.93 -22.96 7.48
CA ARG A 265 -14.64 -23.18 8.14
C ARG A 265 -14.20 -21.88 8.80
N ALA A 266 -13.66 -21.94 10.01
CA ALA A 266 -12.83 -20.84 10.50
C ALA A 266 -11.67 -20.63 9.51
N LEU A 267 -11.44 -19.40 9.08
CA LEU A 267 -10.31 -19.07 8.22
C LEU A 267 -9.02 -19.48 8.95
N ALA A 268 -8.36 -20.54 8.47
CA ALA A 268 -7.15 -21.06 9.09
C ALA A 268 -6.10 -19.96 9.22
N GLU A 269 -5.35 -19.95 10.34
CA GLU A 269 -4.32 -18.94 10.62
C GLU A 269 -3.45 -18.70 9.38
N VAL A 270 -3.35 -17.43 8.96
CA VAL A 270 -2.43 -17.07 7.89
C VAL A 270 -1.02 -17.24 8.45
N PRO A 271 -0.15 -18.08 7.84
CA PRO A 271 1.19 -18.30 8.35
C PRO A 271 1.93 -16.97 8.49
N VAL A 272 2.68 -16.80 9.58
CA VAL A 272 3.51 -15.60 9.84
C VAL A 272 4.45 -15.29 8.65
N SER A 273 4.86 -16.31 7.89
CA SER A 273 5.64 -16.15 6.67
C SER A 273 4.92 -15.40 5.53
N ILE A 274 3.59 -15.24 5.57
CA ILE A 274 2.79 -14.51 4.59
C ILE A 274 2.53 -13.06 5.03
N GLN A 275 2.41 -12.81 6.35
CA GLN A 275 2.56 -11.47 6.93
C GLN A 275 3.94 -10.91 6.51
N GLN A 276 5.00 -11.70 6.71
CA GLN A 276 6.35 -11.39 6.24
C GLN A 276 6.49 -11.43 4.70
N ALA A 277 5.68 -12.17 3.95
CA ALA A 277 5.75 -12.15 2.48
C ALA A 277 5.20 -10.84 1.92
N ALA A 278 4.21 -10.22 2.56
CA ALA A 278 3.76 -8.87 2.19
C ALA A 278 4.92 -7.86 2.34
N GLU A 279 5.60 -7.89 3.49
CA GLU A 279 6.80 -7.08 3.77
C GLU A 279 7.96 -7.36 2.78
N ASN A 280 8.20 -8.63 2.42
CA ASN A 280 9.25 -9.00 1.47
C ASN A 280 8.88 -8.67 0.00
N SER A 281 7.59 -8.64 -0.36
CA SER A 281 7.12 -8.30 -1.72
C SER A 281 7.21 -6.81 -2.06
N ARG A 282 7.51 -5.97 -1.06
CA ARG A 282 7.71 -4.52 -1.15
C ARG A 282 8.77 -4.08 -2.18
N TRP A 283 9.64 -4.99 -2.59
CA TRP A 283 10.74 -4.74 -3.54
C TRP A 283 10.56 -5.34 -4.94
N SER A 284 9.59 -6.25 -5.14
CA SER A 284 9.38 -6.88 -6.47
C SER A 284 8.50 -6.05 -7.41
N ALA A 285 7.64 -5.17 -6.90
CA ALA A 285 6.68 -4.42 -7.72
C ALA A 285 7.25 -3.15 -8.37
N VAL A 286 8.31 -2.56 -7.79
CA VAL A 286 8.95 -1.33 -8.31
C VAL A 286 9.75 -1.58 -9.60
N GLY A 287 10.08 -2.84 -9.90
CA GLY A 287 10.91 -3.24 -11.05
C GLY A 287 10.17 -3.50 -12.37
N LEU A 288 8.84 -3.30 -12.46
CA LEU A 288 8.04 -3.65 -13.64
C LEU A 288 7.31 -2.45 -14.25
N LEU A 289 8.09 -1.50 -14.80
CA LEU A 289 7.59 -0.63 -15.87
C LEU A 289 7.53 -1.41 -17.20
N PRO A 290 6.53 -1.17 -18.06
CA PRO A 290 6.37 -1.92 -19.30
C PRO A 290 7.46 -1.54 -20.32
N VAL A 291 8.29 -2.49 -20.71
CA VAL A 291 9.25 -2.31 -21.82
C VAL A 291 8.48 -2.18 -23.13
N GLY A 292 8.47 -0.96 -23.67
CA GLY A 292 7.86 -0.64 -24.96
C GLY A 292 8.53 -1.40 -26.12
N ASN A 293 7.73 -2.14 -26.86
CA ASN A 293 8.15 -3.03 -27.94
C ASN A 293 8.82 -2.30 -29.12
N ARG A 294 10.11 -2.56 -29.38
CA ARG A 294 10.75 -2.46 -30.71
C ARG A 294 11.78 -3.59 -30.85
N GLY A 295 11.60 -4.47 -31.83
CA GLY A 295 12.45 -5.63 -32.02
C GLY A 295 13.69 -5.38 -32.88
N ALA A 296 14.72 -6.22 -32.72
CA ALA A 296 15.74 -6.47 -33.72
C ALA A 296 16.29 -7.90 -33.61
N SER A 297 16.36 -8.56 -34.76
CA SER A 297 16.94 -9.86 -35.16
C SER A 297 17.69 -10.76 -34.16
N VAL A 298 17.32 -12.04 -34.26
CA VAL A 298 18.13 -13.22 -33.95
C VAL A 298 19.49 -13.20 -34.67
N MET A 299 20.57 -13.60 -33.98
CA MET A 299 21.71 -14.23 -34.63
C MET A 299 22.22 -15.40 -33.79
N ALA A 300 22.33 -16.58 -34.40
CA ALA A 300 22.76 -17.80 -33.74
C ALA A 300 24.25 -18.06 -33.96
N LEU A 301 24.94 -18.59 -32.95
CA LEU A 301 26.22 -19.28 -33.10
C LEU A 301 26.16 -20.65 -32.41
N HIS A 302 26.45 -21.69 -33.19
CA HIS A 302 26.71 -23.03 -32.68
C HIS A 302 28.12 -23.10 -32.09
N GLY A 303 28.29 -23.84 -31.00
CA GLY A 303 29.58 -24.19 -30.43
C GLY A 303 29.45 -25.36 -29.46
N SER A 304 30.02 -26.50 -29.80
CA SER A 304 30.05 -27.70 -28.98
C SER A 304 31.11 -27.58 -27.87
N ASP A 305 30.76 -27.88 -26.62
CA ASP A 305 31.23 -29.12 -25.98
C ASP A 305 30.64 -29.34 -24.58
N ARG A 306 30.58 -30.60 -24.14
CA ARG A 306 29.99 -31.00 -22.85
C ARG A 306 31.06 -31.10 -21.77
N HIS A 307 30.62 -30.86 -20.52
CA HIS A 307 31.29 -31.05 -19.21
C HIS A 307 31.87 -29.76 -18.58
N GLY A 308 31.00 -29.03 -17.85
CA GLY A 308 31.38 -27.84 -17.05
C GLY A 308 30.24 -26.85 -16.75
N ALA A 309 29.09 -26.97 -17.42
CA ALA A 309 28.05 -25.94 -17.49
C ALA A 309 26.96 -26.03 -16.39
N TRP A 310 27.32 -25.91 -15.11
CA TRP A 310 26.35 -25.74 -14.00
C TRP A 310 26.82 -24.78 -12.88
N PHE A 311 27.90 -24.03 -13.11
CA PHE A 311 28.46 -23.10 -12.10
C PHE A 311 28.91 -21.74 -12.65
N LEU A 312 28.69 -21.46 -13.93
CA LEU A 312 29.07 -20.19 -14.57
C LEU A 312 27.88 -19.34 -15.01
N ASP A 313 26.67 -19.90 -15.16
CA ASP A 313 25.48 -19.14 -15.57
C ASP A 313 24.98 -18.19 -14.46
N GLU A 314 24.92 -18.62 -13.20
CA GLU A 314 24.45 -17.75 -12.10
C GLU A 314 25.44 -16.60 -11.81
N LEU A 315 26.75 -16.83 -11.88
CA LEU A 315 27.76 -15.79 -11.71
C LEU A 315 27.88 -14.87 -12.92
N GLY A 316 27.70 -15.40 -14.14
CA GLY A 316 27.64 -14.61 -15.37
C GLY A 316 26.43 -13.67 -15.40
N ALA A 317 25.24 -14.18 -15.05
CA ALA A 317 24.02 -13.40 -14.94
C ALA A 317 24.13 -12.29 -13.88
N PHE A 318 24.78 -12.57 -12.74
CA PHE A 318 24.96 -11.57 -11.68
C PHE A 318 25.89 -10.42 -12.10
N MET A 319 27.02 -10.71 -12.76
CA MET A 319 27.93 -9.67 -13.24
C MET A 319 27.31 -8.84 -14.38
N LEU A 320 26.62 -9.47 -15.35
CA LEU A 320 25.91 -8.75 -16.41
C LEU A 320 24.79 -7.83 -15.89
N ALA A 321 24.03 -8.28 -14.88
CA ALA A 321 23.01 -7.45 -14.24
C ALA A 321 23.62 -6.23 -13.52
N THR A 322 24.80 -6.40 -12.90
CA THR A 322 25.48 -5.31 -12.19
C THR A 322 26.04 -4.27 -13.17
N ASP A 323 26.67 -4.70 -14.27
CA ASP A 323 27.18 -3.81 -15.30
C ASP A 323 26.06 -3.07 -16.06
N MET A 324 24.91 -3.71 -16.31
CA MET A 324 23.75 -3.02 -16.90
C MET A 324 23.18 -1.93 -16.00
N VAL A 325 23.10 -2.16 -14.69
CA VAL A 325 22.63 -1.14 -13.72
C VAL A 325 23.61 0.03 -13.66
N LEU A 326 24.92 -0.24 -13.60
CA LEU A 326 25.95 0.81 -13.60
C LEU A 326 26.00 1.60 -14.93
N TYR A 327 25.76 0.94 -16.07
CA TYR A 327 25.65 1.62 -17.37
C TYR A 327 24.41 2.54 -17.42
N ALA A 328 23.24 2.04 -17.00
CA ALA A 328 22.00 2.82 -16.99
C ALA A 328 22.07 4.05 -16.06
N MET A 329 22.72 3.91 -14.90
CA MET A 329 22.98 5.04 -13.98
C MET A 329 24.00 6.05 -14.56
N ARG A 330 24.91 5.62 -15.42
CA ARG A 330 25.89 6.51 -16.07
C ARG A 330 25.27 7.37 -17.17
N GLU A 331 24.35 6.81 -17.96
CA GLU A 331 23.61 7.55 -18.99
C GLU A 331 22.68 8.59 -18.35
N THR A 332 21.92 8.22 -17.30
CA THR A 332 21.04 9.18 -16.58
C THR A 332 21.77 10.30 -15.86
N LEU A 333 23.04 10.11 -15.49
CA LEU A 333 23.88 11.19 -14.96
C LEU A 333 24.45 12.10 -16.05
N HIS A 334 24.58 11.64 -17.29
CA HIS A 334 25.07 12.47 -18.40
C HIS A 334 23.99 13.40 -18.96
N ASP A 335 22.72 12.98 -18.98
CA ASP A 335 21.58 13.82 -19.38
C ASP A 335 21.27 14.94 -18.35
N ALA A 336 21.79 14.85 -17.13
CA ALA A 336 21.51 15.80 -16.05
C ALA A 336 22.32 17.12 -16.13
N GLU A 337 23.38 17.19 -16.94
CA GLU A 337 24.23 18.39 -17.08
C GLU A 337 23.87 19.27 -18.31
N GLY A 338 22.81 18.92 -19.05
CA GLY A 338 22.47 19.53 -20.35
C GLY A 338 21.13 20.26 -20.42
N PHE A 339 20.88 21.27 -19.60
CA PHE A 339 19.69 22.14 -19.74
C PHE A 339 20.01 23.64 -19.62
N GLU A 340 20.35 24.26 -20.74
CA GLU A 340 20.37 25.72 -20.86
C GLU A 340 18.94 26.31 -20.88
N THR A 341 18.80 27.51 -20.32
CA THR A 341 17.50 28.18 -20.15
C THR A 341 17.01 28.85 -21.43
N HIS A 342 15.87 28.41 -21.97
CA HIS A 342 15.11 29.18 -22.94
C HIS A 342 13.70 29.53 -22.42
N VAL A 343 13.52 30.80 -22.06
CA VAL A 343 12.24 31.39 -21.70
C VAL A 343 11.57 31.96 -22.96
N GLY A 344 10.45 31.37 -23.37
CA GLY A 344 9.57 31.92 -24.40
C GLY A 344 8.54 32.91 -23.81
N PRO A 345 8.03 33.88 -24.60
CA PRO A 345 7.17 34.95 -24.08
C PRO A 345 5.73 34.50 -23.78
N VAL A 346 5.15 35.12 -22.76
CA VAL A 346 3.75 34.92 -22.33
C VAL A 346 2.77 35.61 -23.30
N PRO A 347 1.70 34.95 -23.77
CA PRO A 347 0.65 35.61 -24.53
C PRO A 347 -0.29 36.40 -23.60
N THR A 348 -0.37 37.71 -23.81
CA THR A 348 -1.43 38.56 -23.23
C THR A 348 -2.65 38.58 -24.15
N THR A 349 -3.80 38.11 -23.68
CA THR A 349 -5.10 38.45 -24.28
C THR A 349 -6.09 38.81 -23.17
N THR A 350 -6.41 40.09 -23.12
CA THR A 350 -7.59 40.64 -22.46
C THR A 350 -8.87 40.04 -23.06
N ASP A 351 -9.88 39.78 -22.23
CA ASP A 351 -11.20 40.39 -22.39
C ASP A 351 -12.13 40.03 -21.21
N HIS A 352 -12.46 41.04 -20.40
CA HIS A 352 -13.61 41.04 -19.50
C HIS A 352 -14.73 41.87 -20.14
N PRO A 353 -16.00 41.47 -19.96
CA PRO A 353 -17.06 42.43 -19.67
C PRO A 353 -17.48 42.40 -18.19
N THR A 354 -17.82 43.57 -17.66
CA THR A 354 -18.06 43.86 -16.24
C THR A 354 -19.55 43.94 -15.85
N ALA A 355 -19.83 43.58 -14.58
CA ALA A 355 -21.01 43.99 -13.75
C ALA A 355 -22.40 43.53 -14.25
N TRP A 356 -23.53 43.55 -13.51
CA TRP A 356 -24.04 44.25 -12.30
C TRP A 356 -25.06 43.32 -11.57
N LEU A 357 -25.48 43.44 -10.28
CA LEU A 357 -24.98 44.05 -9.04
C LEU A 357 -25.80 43.50 -7.82
N HIS A 358 -25.27 43.67 -6.59
CA HIS A 358 -25.91 43.78 -5.25
C HIS A 358 -27.07 42.88 -4.75
N GLY A 359 -26.95 42.56 -3.46
CA GLY A 359 -27.94 41.99 -2.55
C GLY A 359 -27.34 41.92 -1.14
#